data_AF-A0A0S8CGL4-F1
#
_entry.id   AF-A0A0S8CGL4-F1
#
_cell.length_a   1.000
_cell.length_b   1.000
_cell.length_c   1.000
_cell.angle_alpha   90.00
_cell.angle_beta   90.00
_cell.angle_gamma   90.00
#
_symmetry.space_group_name_H-M   'P 1'
#
loop_
_entity.id
_entity.type
_entity.pdbx_description
1 polymer ?
#
loop_
_entity_poly.entity_id
_entity_poly.type
_entity_poly.pdbx_seq_one_letter_code
_entity_poly.pdbx_strand_id
1 'polypeptide(L)'
;MDFNWSEIWKIIGYLIPIIMFVLFNVVFKKQREQQRKEAVIKGLLSETDYNSKLVESFSMKSQMKKFKTTTWKRNRDKMDYIDQSLYSTLADAYEIADGFNREIDAASKHKSTSYIAGIDVSRLTKPLTRSKQGLEEWIEINKSKKKSKLADLMPKS
;
A
#
# COMPACT_ATOMS: atom_id res chain seq x y z
N MET A 1 12.37 -61.79 2.48
CA MET A 1 11.71 -60.64 3.13
C MET A 1 10.76 -60.07 2.10
N ASP A 2 9.47 -60.31 2.27
CA ASP A 2 8.47 -59.98 1.26
C ASP A 2 7.99 -58.55 1.51
N PHE A 3 8.44 -57.63 0.66
CA PHE A 3 8.14 -56.22 0.81
C PHE A 3 6.69 -55.95 0.40
N ASN A 4 5.86 -55.58 1.36
CA ASN A 4 4.40 -55.53 1.20
C ASN A 4 3.96 -54.22 0.53
N TRP A 5 4.15 -54.15 -0.78
CA TRP A 5 3.86 -52.97 -1.61
C TRP A 5 2.43 -52.44 -1.48
N SER A 6 1.45 -53.30 -1.20
CA SER A 6 0.03 -52.89 -1.05
C SER A 6 -0.21 -51.96 0.15
N GLU A 7 0.48 -52.20 1.27
CA GLU A 7 0.35 -51.35 2.46
C GLU A 7 1.03 -49.99 2.25
N ILE A 8 2.14 -49.97 1.51
CA ILE A 8 2.87 -48.74 1.15
C ILE A 8 2.01 -47.84 0.27
N TRP A 9 1.31 -48.40 -0.72
CA TRP A 9 0.38 -47.64 -1.57
C TRP A 9 -0.79 -47.04 -0.79
N LYS A 10 -1.31 -47.73 0.24
CA LYS A 10 -2.36 -47.19 1.12
C LYS A 10 -1.83 -46.01 1.97
N ILE A 11 -0.65 -46.16 2.57
CA ILE A 11 -0.02 -45.11 3.38
C ILE A 11 0.28 -43.87 2.51
N ILE A 12 0.83 -44.05 1.31
CA ILE A 12 1.06 -42.95 0.36
C ILE A 12 -0.26 -42.27 -0.02
N GLY A 13 -1.32 -43.04 -0.28
CA GLY A 13 -2.66 -42.51 -0.57
C GLY A 13 -3.21 -41.59 0.53
N TYR A 14 -2.95 -41.89 1.80
CA TYR A 14 -3.33 -41.03 2.93
C TYR A 14 -2.39 -39.83 3.13
N LEU A 15 -1.10 -39.97 2.82
CA LEU A 15 -0.12 -38.90 2.99
C LEU A 15 -0.22 -37.80 1.92
N ILE A 16 -0.58 -38.15 0.69
CA ILE A 16 -0.73 -37.18 -0.42
C ILE A 16 -1.65 -36.00 -0.06
N PRO A 17 -2.90 -36.18 0.41
CA PRO A 17 -3.77 -35.05 0.74
C PRO A 17 -3.24 -34.21 1.90
N ILE A 18 -2.57 -34.83 2.88
CA ILE A 18 -1.96 -34.11 4.01
C ILE A 18 -0.81 -33.23 3.51
N ILE A 19 0.08 -33.76 2.68
CA ILE A 19 1.18 -33.01 2.10
C ILE A 19 0.65 -31.87 1.22
N MET A 20 -0.37 -32.14 0.40
CA MET A 20 -1.00 -31.13 -0.44
C MET A 20 -1.63 -30.00 0.39
N PHE A 21 -2.28 -30.33 1.50
CA PHE A 21 -2.86 -29.36 2.42
C PHE A 21 -1.80 -28.48 3.11
N VAL A 22 -0.68 -29.05 3.53
CA VAL A 22 0.43 -28.28 4.12
C VAL A 22 1.04 -27.34 3.09
N LEU A 23 1.33 -27.83 1.87
CA LEU A 23 1.86 -27.00 0.79
C LEU A 23 0.90 -25.86 0.41
N PHE A 24 -0.40 -26.17 0.33
CA PHE A 24 -1.43 -25.18 0.05
C PHE A 24 -1.47 -24.07 1.11
N ASN A 25 -1.43 -24.42 2.40
CA ASN A 25 -1.42 -23.44 3.49
C ASN A 25 -0.20 -22.52 3.46
N VAL A 26 0.99 -23.06 3.17
CA VAL A 26 2.22 -22.28 3.07
C VAL A 26 2.14 -21.27 1.92
N VAL A 27 1.66 -21.72 0.75
CA VAL A 27 1.48 -20.85 -0.42
C VAL A 27 0.42 -19.77 -0.16
N PHE A 28 -0.73 -20.16 0.40
CA PHE A 28 -1.82 -19.22 0.70
C PHE A 28 -1.43 -18.16 1.74
N LYS A 29 -0.65 -18.53 2.77
CA LYS A 29 -0.17 -17.58 3.78
C LYS A 29 0.67 -16.48 3.12
N LYS A 30 1.63 -16.87 2.28
CA LYS A 30 2.49 -15.94 1.53
C LYS A 30 1.70 -15.05 0.58
N GLN A 31 0.67 -15.60 -0.07
CA GLN A 31 -0.19 -14.83 -0.97
C GLN A 31 -1.03 -13.78 -0.22
N ARG A 32 -1.57 -14.12 0.96
CA ARG A 32 -2.35 -13.18 1.79
C ARG A 32 -1.51 -12.01 2.29
N GLU A 33 -0.26 -12.25 2.68
CA GLU A 33 0.66 -11.18 3.07
C GLU A 33 0.91 -10.21 1.91
N GLN A 34 1.16 -10.72 0.71
CA GLN A 34 1.34 -9.88 -0.48
C GLN A 34 0.06 -9.07 -0.80
N GLN A 35 -1.11 -9.69 -0.71
CA GLN A 35 -2.39 -8.98 -0.93
C GLN A 35 -2.61 -7.87 0.09
N ARG A 36 -2.24 -8.08 1.36
CA ARG A 36 -2.31 -7.03 2.40
C ARG A 36 -1.37 -5.87 2.08
N LYS A 37 -0.13 -6.16 1.69
CA LYS A 37 0.85 -5.14 1.27
C LYS A 37 0.32 -4.32 0.10
N GLU A 38 -0.18 -5.00 -0.94
CA GLU A 38 -0.78 -4.35 -2.11
C GLU A 38 -2.01 -3.50 -1.76
N ALA A 39 -2.85 -3.96 -0.84
CA ALA A 39 -4.02 -3.21 -0.38
C ALA A 39 -3.62 -1.92 0.35
N VAL A 40 -2.58 -1.96 1.19
CA VAL A 40 -2.05 -0.75 1.85
C VAL A 40 -1.52 0.24 0.82
N ILE A 41 -0.72 -0.22 -0.15
CA ILE A 41 -0.16 0.64 -1.20
C ILE A 41 -1.26 1.28 -2.06
N LYS A 42 -2.29 0.51 -2.45
CA LYS A 42 -3.46 1.06 -3.16
C LYS A 42 -4.24 2.07 -2.32
N GLY A 43 -4.36 1.83 -1.02
CA GLY A 43 -4.96 2.78 -0.07
C GLY A 43 -4.18 4.09 -0.01
N LEU A 44 -2.85 4.02 0.09
CA LEU A 44 -1.97 5.19 0.07
C LEU A 44 -2.04 5.94 -1.27
N LEU A 45 -2.11 5.23 -2.39
CA LEU A 45 -2.25 5.83 -3.71
C LEU A 45 -3.58 6.59 -3.82
N SER A 46 -4.69 5.97 -3.41
CA SER A 46 -6.00 6.63 -3.38
C SER A 46 -6.02 7.84 -2.44
N GLU A 47 -5.36 7.75 -1.29
CA GLU A 47 -5.22 8.85 -0.33
C GLU A 47 -4.37 10.00 -0.90
N THR A 48 -3.26 9.67 -1.57
CA THR A 48 -2.38 10.63 -2.27
C THR A 48 -3.13 11.33 -3.40
N ASP A 49 -3.86 10.60 -4.23
CA ASP A 49 -4.68 11.17 -5.31
C ASP A 49 -5.77 12.11 -4.78
N TYR A 50 -6.42 11.73 -3.68
CA TYR A 50 -7.40 12.59 -3.01
C TYR A 50 -6.74 13.89 -2.53
N ASN A 51 -5.58 13.79 -1.89
CA ASN A 51 -4.84 14.94 -1.39
C ASN A 51 -4.36 15.85 -2.53
N SER A 52 -3.91 15.30 -3.66
CA SER A 52 -3.53 16.10 -4.84
C SER A 52 -4.70 16.91 -5.40
N LYS A 53 -5.86 16.27 -5.57
CA LYS A 53 -7.10 16.97 -5.98
C LYS A 53 -7.53 18.02 -4.97
N LEU A 54 -7.27 17.76 -3.68
CA LEU A 54 -7.57 18.72 -2.63
C LEU A 54 -6.68 19.97 -2.75
N VAL A 55 -5.37 19.81 -3.01
CA VAL A 55 -4.46 20.94 -3.30
C VAL A 55 -4.98 21.78 -4.46
N GLU A 56 -5.39 21.15 -5.56
CA GLU A 56 -5.95 21.84 -6.73
C GLU A 56 -7.23 22.63 -6.37
N SER A 57 -8.11 22.05 -5.56
CA SER A 57 -9.36 22.70 -5.14
C SER A 57 -9.16 23.82 -4.11
N PHE A 58 -8.08 23.78 -3.32
CA PHE A 58 -7.70 24.85 -2.39
C PHE A 58 -7.32 26.13 -3.14
N SER A 59 -6.60 25.98 -4.27
CA SER A 59 -6.30 27.11 -5.17
C SER A 59 -7.56 27.78 -5.72
N MET A 60 -8.66 27.02 -5.85
CA MET A 60 -9.96 27.52 -6.31
C MET A 60 -10.85 28.07 -5.18
N LYS A 61 -10.33 28.20 -3.95
CA LYS A 61 -11.04 28.67 -2.73
C LYS A 61 -12.33 27.89 -2.43
N SER A 62 -12.49 26.68 -2.98
CA SER A 62 -13.80 26.06 -3.06
C SER A 62 -14.23 25.44 -1.73
N GLN A 63 -13.35 24.72 -1.01
CA GLN A 63 -13.73 24.06 0.25
C GLN A 63 -12.57 23.87 1.23
N MET A 64 -12.85 24.17 2.50
CA MET A 64 -11.97 23.95 3.64
C MET A 64 -12.07 22.49 4.10
N LYS A 65 -11.30 21.61 3.47
CA LYS A 65 -11.23 20.18 3.83
C LYS A 65 -9.84 19.83 4.34
N LYS A 66 -9.78 18.86 5.24
CA LYS A 66 -8.51 18.30 5.74
C LYS A 66 -7.92 17.33 4.74
N PHE A 67 -6.60 17.28 4.68
CA PHE A 67 -5.86 16.24 3.99
C PHE A 67 -6.07 14.91 4.71
N LYS A 68 -6.24 13.84 3.93
CA LYS A 68 -6.34 12.49 4.47
C LYS A 68 -4.94 11.97 4.78
N THR A 69 -4.70 11.58 6.03
CA THR A 69 -3.43 11.00 6.51
C THR A 69 -3.63 9.67 7.23
N THR A 70 -4.83 9.10 7.12
CA THR A 70 -5.29 7.95 7.90
C THR A 70 -4.58 6.65 7.53
N THR A 71 -4.40 6.40 6.24
CA THR A 71 -3.79 5.16 5.76
C THR A 71 -2.32 5.15 6.09
N TRP A 72 -1.65 6.30 5.92
CA TRP A 72 -0.27 6.49 6.33
C TRP A 72 -0.07 6.24 7.82
N LYS A 73 -0.82 6.93 8.68
CA LYS A 73 -0.70 6.80 10.15
C LYS A 73 -0.85 5.37 10.66
N ARG A 74 -1.74 4.58 10.05
CA ARG A 74 -2.00 3.20 10.49
C ARG A 74 -0.92 2.22 10.07
N ASN A 75 -0.18 2.51 9.00
CA ASN A 75 0.69 1.53 8.35
C ASN A 75 2.17 1.92 8.35
N ARG A 76 2.54 3.18 8.61
CA ARG A 76 3.93 3.67 8.49
C ARG A 76 4.97 2.85 9.24
N ASP A 77 4.62 2.20 10.35
CA ASP A 77 5.58 1.42 11.15
C ASP A 77 5.74 -0.03 10.64
N LYS A 78 4.95 -0.44 9.63
CA LYS A 78 4.87 -1.81 9.10
C LYS A 78 5.22 -1.89 7.61
N MET A 79 5.92 -0.88 7.10
CA MET A 79 6.23 -0.71 5.68
C MET A 79 7.69 -1.03 5.35
N ASP A 80 8.23 -2.10 5.93
CA ASP A 80 9.58 -2.62 5.66
C ASP A 80 9.76 -3.17 4.23
N TYR A 81 8.66 -3.28 3.47
CA TYR A 81 8.60 -3.85 2.13
C TYR A 81 8.61 -2.81 0.99
N ILE A 82 8.68 -1.52 1.33
CA ILE A 82 8.96 -0.46 0.35
C ILE A 82 10.40 0.01 0.53
N ASP A 83 10.99 0.55 -0.53
CA ASP A 83 12.32 1.14 -0.47
C ASP A 83 12.34 2.40 0.40
N GLN A 84 13.52 2.67 0.98
CA GLN A 84 13.72 3.79 1.90
C GLN A 84 13.45 5.15 1.24
N SER A 85 13.71 5.29 -0.06
CA SER A 85 13.43 6.50 -0.83
C SER A 85 11.93 6.79 -0.93
N LEU A 86 11.12 5.78 -1.26
CA LEU A 86 9.67 5.87 -1.30
C LEU A 86 9.11 6.13 0.09
N TYR A 87 9.64 5.45 1.11
CA TYR A 87 9.23 5.68 2.50
C TYR A 87 9.44 7.14 2.91
N SER A 88 10.64 7.67 2.66
CA SER A 88 11.00 9.04 3.03
C SER A 88 10.14 10.06 2.27
N THR A 89 9.89 9.82 0.99
CA THR A 89 9.02 10.68 0.16
C THR A 89 7.59 10.71 0.68
N LEU A 90 7.04 9.56 1.07
CA LEU A 90 5.72 9.47 1.69
C LEU A 90 5.70 10.18 3.05
N ALA A 91 6.72 9.93 3.89
CA ALA A 91 6.85 10.55 5.20
C ALA A 91 6.82 12.09 5.09
N ASP A 92 7.64 12.65 4.20
CA ASP A 92 7.68 14.10 3.94
C ASP A 92 6.31 14.63 3.51
N ALA A 93 5.67 13.97 2.53
CA ALA A 93 4.37 14.40 2.01
C ALA A 93 3.28 14.39 3.10
N TYR A 94 3.22 13.31 3.89
CA TYR A 94 2.20 13.15 4.93
C TYR A 94 2.48 13.99 6.18
N GLU A 95 3.74 14.29 6.48
CA GLU A 95 4.11 15.22 7.55
C GLU A 95 3.67 16.65 7.22
N ILE A 96 3.94 17.10 5.99
CA ILE A 96 3.49 18.42 5.53
C ILE A 96 1.94 18.48 5.52
N ALA A 97 1.27 17.40 5.09
CA ALA A 97 -0.20 17.31 5.11
C ALA A 97 -0.77 17.40 6.54
N ASP A 98 -0.12 16.75 7.51
CA ASP A 98 -0.49 16.86 8.93
C ASP A 98 -0.20 18.26 9.50
N GLY A 99 0.85 18.93 9.04
CA GLY A 99 1.11 20.34 9.34
C GLY A 99 -0.07 21.23 8.90
N PHE A 100 -0.52 21.09 7.66
CA PHE A 100 -1.68 21.81 7.17
C PHE A 100 -2.97 21.47 7.91
N ASN A 101 -3.19 20.21 8.26
CA ASN A 101 -4.36 19.83 9.05
C ASN A 101 -4.41 20.58 10.38
N ARG A 102 -3.26 20.80 11.04
CA ARG A 102 -3.15 21.59 12.26
C ARG A 102 -3.44 23.08 12.01
N GLU A 103 -2.92 23.64 10.93
CA GLU A 103 -3.20 25.03 10.53
C GLU A 103 -4.71 25.24 10.25
N ILE A 104 -5.34 24.31 9.53
CA ILE A 104 -6.80 24.30 9.27
C ILE A 104 -7.58 24.18 10.57
N ASP A 105 -7.14 23.32 11.49
CA ASP A 105 -7.77 23.17 12.81
C ASP A 105 -7.66 24.43 13.68
N ALA A 106 -6.52 25.13 13.63
CA ALA A 106 -6.36 26.40 14.32
C ALA A 106 -7.27 27.47 13.71
N ALA A 107 -7.26 27.61 12.39
CA ALA A 107 -8.01 28.67 11.72
C ALA A 107 -9.54 28.46 11.77
N SER A 108 -10.01 27.20 11.76
CA SER A 108 -11.43 26.89 11.98
C SER A 108 -11.91 27.22 13.39
N LYS A 109 -11.07 27.04 14.42
CA LYS A 109 -11.36 27.49 15.79
C LYS A 109 -11.52 29.01 15.89
N HIS A 110 -10.75 29.77 15.14
CA HIS A 110 -10.80 31.24 15.13
C HIS A 110 -11.83 31.82 14.14
N LYS A 111 -12.67 30.98 13.51
CA LYS A 111 -13.68 31.36 12.48
C LYS A 111 -13.15 32.29 11.37
N SER A 112 -11.83 32.27 11.14
CA SER A 112 -11.16 33.26 10.29
C SER A 112 -10.95 32.69 8.90
N THR A 113 -11.96 32.81 8.03
CA THR A 113 -11.89 32.45 6.60
C THR A 113 -10.78 33.20 5.86
N SER A 114 -10.41 34.39 6.31
CA SER A 114 -9.28 35.19 5.79
C SER A 114 -7.92 34.55 6.07
N TYR A 115 -7.72 33.93 7.23
CA TYR A 115 -6.46 33.26 7.58
C TYR A 115 -6.23 32.01 6.72
N ILE A 116 -7.31 31.39 6.25
CA ILE A 116 -7.30 30.15 5.48
C ILE A 116 -7.03 30.41 4.01
N ALA A 117 -7.50 31.54 3.49
CA ALA A 117 -7.18 31.99 2.13
C ALA A 117 -5.68 32.27 1.92
N GLY A 118 -4.91 32.44 3.01
CA GLY A 118 -3.47 32.62 2.98
C GLY A 118 -2.65 31.35 3.15
N ILE A 119 -3.28 30.18 3.37
CA ILE A 119 -2.55 28.91 3.50
C ILE A 119 -2.06 28.48 2.12
N ASP A 120 -0.76 28.58 1.88
CA ASP A 120 -0.13 28.13 0.65
C ASP A 120 0.11 26.61 0.68
N VAL A 121 -0.86 25.86 0.17
CA VAL A 121 -0.78 24.40 0.03
C VAL A 121 0.12 23.91 -1.11
N SER A 122 0.70 24.82 -1.91
CA SER A 122 1.52 24.45 -3.09
C SER A 122 2.78 23.64 -2.73
N ARG A 123 3.29 23.80 -1.49
CA ARG A 123 4.40 22.98 -0.97
C ARG A 123 4.08 21.48 -0.94
N LEU A 124 2.80 21.09 -0.97
CA LEU A 124 2.36 19.70 -0.96
C LEU A 124 2.37 19.05 -2.37
N THR A 125 2.33 19.85 -3.44
CA THR A 125 2.22 19.35 -4.81
C THR A 125 3.39 18.45 -5.19
N LYS A 126 4.63 18.91 -4.98
CA LYS A 126 5.83 18.16 -5.37
C LYS A 126 6.00 16.86 -4.56
N PRO A 127 5.87 16.86 -3.22
CA PRO A 127 5.89 15.62 -2.43
C PRO A 127 4.79 14.62 -2.80
N LEU A 128 3.57 15.08 -3.07
CA LEU A 128 2.46 14.19 -3.48
C LEU A 128 2.67 13.59 -4.86
N THR A 129 3.15 14.37 -5.83
CA THR A 129 3.45 13.85 -7.17
C THR A 129 4.53 12.78 -7.12
N ARG A 130 5.60 13.00 -6.35
CA ARG A 130 6.66 12.00 -6.17
C ARG A 130 6.16 10.76 -5.43
N SER A 131 5.34 10.95 -4.39
CA SER A 131 4.71 9.85 -3.66
C SER A 131 3.85 9.00 -4.59
N LYS A 132 3.04 9.64 -5.44
CA LYS A 132 2.19 8.97 -6.42
C LYS A 132 3.02 8.12 -7.39
N GLN A 133 4.03 8.73 -8.01
CA GLN A 133 4.92 8.04 -8.95
C GLN A 133 5.56 6.81 -8.32
N GLY A 134 6.16 6.95 -7.14
CA GLY A 134 6.81 5.82 -6.47
C GLY A 134 5.83 4.72 -6.05
N LEU A 135 4.60 5.07 -5.65
CA LEU A 135 3.56 4.07 -5.37
C LEU A 135 3.12 3.33 -6.63
N GLU A 136 2.96 4.02 -7.76
CA GLU A 136 2.61 3.43 -9.07
C GLU A 136 3.72 2.49 -9.57
N GLU A 137 4.98 2.93 -9.51
CA GLU A 137 6.17 2.13 -9.84
C GLU A 137 6.25 0.87 -8.98
N TRP A 138 6.04 0.99 -7.67
CA TRP A 138 6.03 -0.16 -6.77
C TRP A 138 4.97 -1.19 -7.18
N ILE A 139 3.76 -0.74 -7.54
CA ILE A 139 2.67 -1.63 -8.00
C ILE A 139 3.07 -2.33 -9.30
N GLU A 140 3.65 -1.61 -10.25
CA GLU A 140 4.05 -2.15 -11.55
C GLU A 140 5.15 -3.22 -11.40
N ILE A 141 6.19 -2.92 -10.62
CA ILE A 141 7.29 -3.85 -10.33
C ILE A 141 6.76 -5.10 -9.61
N ASN A 142 5.81 -4.96 -8.69
CA ASN A 142 5.26 -6.11 -7.99
C ASN A 142 4.33 -6.95 -8.88
N LYS A 143 3.58 -6.32 -9.79
CA LYS A 143 2.78 -7.03 -10.80
C LYS A 143 3.68 -7.83 -11.76
N SER A 144 4.78 -7.24 -12.25
CA SER A 144 5.71 -7.94 -13.16
C SER A 144 6.41 -9.11 -12.47
N LYS A 145 6.89 -8.93 -11.23
CA LYS A 145 7.45 -10.02 -10.40
C LYS A 145 6.46 -11.16 -10.17
N LYS A 146 5.17 -10.85 -9.97
CA LYS A 146 4.12 -11.87 -9.82
C LYS A 146 3.90 -12.66 -11.11
N LYS A 147 3.90 -11.99 -12.27
CA LYS A 147 3.75 -12.64 -13.58
C LYS A 147 4.92 -13.56 -13.91
N SER A 148 6.16 -13.11 -13.67
CA SER A 148 7.37 -13.93 -13.90
C SER A 148 7.37 -15.19 -13.02
N LYS A 149 7.10 -15.06 -11.71
CA LYS A 149 7.01 -16.23 -10.82
C LYS A 149 5.92 -17.23 -11.22
N LEU A 150 4.82 -16.74 -11.82
CA LEU A 150 3.75 -17.61 -12.30
C LEU A 150 4.18 -18.37 -13.57
N ALA A 151 4.93 -17.72 -14.46
CA ALA A 151 5.45 -18.34 -15.68
C ALA A 151 6.51 -19.42 -15.38
N ASP A 152 7.36 -19.22 -14.38
CA ASP A 152 8.36 -20.22 -13.95
C ASP A 152 7.74 -21.47 -13.32
N LEU A 153 6.49 -21.40 -12.85
CA LEU A 153 5.74 -22.51 -12.24
C LEU A 153 4.88 -23.27 -13.25
N MET A 154 4.79 -22.81 -14.50
CA MET A 154 4.07 -23.53 -15.56
C MET A 154 5.03 -24.53 -16.23
N PRO A 155 4.64 -25.80 -16.40
CA PRO A 155 5.45 -26.76 -17.13
C PRO A 155 5.62 -26.25 -18.56
N LYS A 156 6.87 -26.16 -19.03
CA LYS A 156 7.16 -25.89 -20.44
C LYS A 156 6.63 -27.09 -21.23
N SER A 157 5.64 -26.84 -22.08
CA SER A 157 5.09 -27.81 -23.04
C SER A 157 6.13 -28.22 -24.07
#